data_AF-A0A8C2ZPD6-F1
#
_entry.id   AF-A0A8C2ZPD6-F1
#
_cell.length_a   1.000
_cell.length_b   1.000
_cell.length_c   1.000
_cell.angle_alpha   90.00
_cell.angle_beta   90.00
_cell.angle_gamma   90.00
#
_symmetry.space_group_name_H-M   'P 1'
#
loop_
_entity.id
_entity.type
_entity.pdbx_description
1 polymer ?
#
loop_
_entity_poly.entity_id
_entity_poly.type
_entity_poly.pdbx_seq_one_letter_code
_entity_poly.pdbx_strand_id
1 'polypeptide(L)'
;MTPKGFSSDPLRSVYDLRCLCKLQYELVNMISSCQDRPTELILKLGGVLTNPNCEFHPNFVAIHTLATWCKATADGAQRDVEMDDEEQDPCYSPQEALTLALTDWLQEFLSSDQPGGRCRPPARLKKESSGEEPMQTDVGEGSYVPGPGENPLYTAEPLTLDDLKLLSDLFHLPYEHGPTARTMLQELDWLKKHSWAVTAETDMTAEWRSKAQQFDGMCEAVVQMFNRLSNAPNRSILYDLYNYICDIKSGVGLARAYVKTLGGQGGPSVQPMNDDPEPWGFRGGLSGEFQRMLPCHGNRDLFRHPPMTAVYSIRPHCTEDKLEVQRIFRELQSAGEGKAPLMMQPPLICDGLSAGEISPSPQCALVLEDEIGVCGYGLALIDAKPAATKIQRAVSESVLKDFPSLVTIRVLPRVTDPSPAKRMIGQLLSSIRSSGSRGVFCELRQNDRRMLDFYSKLSSFKPIKTAGLPHDIVAMGTSL
;
A
#
# COMPACT_ATOMS: atom_id res chain seq x y z
N MET A 1 -3.97 57.36 -33.38
CA MET A 1 -4.55 58.36 -32.44
C MET A 1 -5.93 57.88 -32.02
N THR A 2 -6.00 57.44 -30.76
CA THR A 2 -7.12 57.39 -29.80
C THR A 2 -8.56 57.01 -30.21
N PRO A 3 -9.17 56.05 -29.47
CA PRO A 3 -10.62 55.77 -29.42
C PRO A 3 -11.33 56.57 -28.29
N LYS A 4 -12.63 56.83 -28.43
CA LYS A 4 -13.62 57.15 -27.36
C LYS A 4 -15.02 56.93 -27.94
N GLY A 5 -16.02 56.33 -27.31
CA GLY A 5 -16.17 55.70 -26.00
C GLY A 5 -17.65 55.33 -25.86
N PHE A 6 -17.96 54.08 -25.47
CA PHE A 6 -19.29 53.73 -24.96
C PHE A 6 -19.16 53.52 -23.45
N SER A 7 -19.94 54.32 -22.73
CA SER A 7 -19.98 54.43 -21.28
C SER A 7 -20.41 53.12 -20.63
N SER A 8 -19.68 52.75 -19.60
CA SER A 8 -19.93 51.66 -18.66
C SER A 8 -21.13 51.96 -17.76
N ASP A 9 -22.08 51.03 -17.69
CA ASP A 9 -23.04 50.94 -16.60
C ASP A 9 -23.16 49.45 -16.21
N PRO A 10 -22.40 48.95 -15.21
CA PRO A 10 -22.33 47.52 -14.92
C PRO A 10 -23.00 47.19 -13.57
N LEU A 11 -24.31 47.38 -13.40
CA LEU A 11 -24.96 46.99 -12.14
C LEU A 11 -26.39 46.42 -12.25
N ARG A 12 -26.90 46.12 -13.44
CA ARG A 12 -28.19 45.43 -13.57
C ARG A 12 -28.16 44.42 -14.71
N SER A 13 -28.63 43.23 -14.39
CA SER A 13 -28.78 42.07 -15.29
C SER A 13 -27.51 41.24 -15.44
N VAL A 14 -27.41 40.20 -14.63
CA VAL A 14 -27.26 38.78 -15.02
C VAL A 14 -26.94 38.02 -13.72
N TYR A 15 -27.93 37.90 -12.82
CA TYR A 15 -27.95 36.78 -11.87
C TYR A 15 -28.48 35.59 -12.67
N ASP A 16 -27.61 35.07 -13.53
CA ASP A 16 -27.85 33.86 -14.31
C ASP A 16 -27.98 32.70 -13.32
N LEU A 17 -29.12 32.03 -13.35
CA LEU A 17 -29.36 30.75 -12.70
C LEU A 17 -28.39 29.71 -13.28
N ARG A 18 -27.12 29.72 -12.85
CA ARG A 18 -26.27 28.55 -12.97
C ARG A 18 -26.67 27.56 -11.89
N CYS A 19 -27.74 26.82 -12.17
CA CYS A 19 -27.90 25.45 -11.70
C CYS A 19 -26.55 24.75 -11.92
N LEU A 20 -25.82 24.52 -10.83
CA LEU A 20 -24.63 23.68 -10.80
C LEU A 20 -25.05 22.22 -10.95
N CYS A 21 -25.48 21.83 -12.16
CA CYS A 21 -25.38 20.46 -12.62
C CYS A 21 -23.90 20.17 -12.87
N LYS A 22 -23.17 19.77 -11.83
CA LYS A 22 -21.89 19.07 -12.01
C LYS A 22 -22.21 17.58 -12.13
N LEU A 23 -21.95 17.02 -13.31
CA LEU A 23 -21.90 15.59 -13.54
C LEU A 23 -20.80 14.98 -12.65
N GLN A 24 -21.18 14.44 -11.50
CA GLN A 24 -20.33 13.56 -10.69
C GLN A 24 -20.26 12.20 -11.38
N TYR A 25 -19.39 12.08 -12.37
CA TYR A 25 -18.89 10.77 -12.76
C TYR A 25 -17.74 10.43 -11.82
N GLU A 26 -17.90 9.32 -11.10
CA GLU A 26 -16.96 8.72 -10.15
C GLU A 26 -17.02 9.30 -8.72
N LEU A 27 -17.21 8.37 -7.78
CA LEU A 27 -17.14 8.48 -6.31
C LEU A 27 -18.43 8.90 -5.60
N VAL A 28 -18.97 7.96 -4.81
CA VAL A 28 -19.77 8.26 -3.62
C VAL A 28 -18.92 9.12 -2.70
N ASN A 29 -18.97 10.42 -2.95
CA ASN A 29 -18.42 11.47 -2.12
C ASN A 29 -19.62 12.22 -1.60
N MET A 30 -20.24 11.72 -0.52
CA MET A 30 -21.23 12.42 0.32
C MET A 30 -21.90 11.44 1.31
N ILE A 31 -21.13 10.87 2.24
CA ILE A 31 -21.68 10.33 3.49
C ILE A 31 -21.46 11.34 4.65
N SER A 32 -21.09 12.58 4.32
CA SER A 32 -20.88 13.68 5.29
C SER A 32 -22.02 14.71 5.28
N SER A 33 -21.99 15.62 6.25
CA SER A 33 -22.96 16.71 6.40
C SER A 33 -22.83 17.80 5.35
N CYS A 34 -23.95 18.49 5.10
CA CYS A 34 -23.98 19.70 4.28
C CYS A 34 -23.17 20.83 4.95
N GLN A 35 -22.02 21.18 4.38
CA GLN A 35 -21.10 22.20 4.91
C GLN A 35 -20.96 23.42 3.99
N ASP A 36 -20.30 24.47 4.48
CA ASP A 36 -19.91 25.69 3.74
C ASP A 36 -21.06 26.56 3.18
N ARG A 37 -22.26 26.44 3.74
CA ARG A 37 -23.40 27.30 3.42
C ARG A 37 -23.97 27.92 4.70
N PRO A 38 -23.74 29.21 4.97
CA PRO A 38 -24.31 29.85 6.14
C PRO A 38 -25.83 29.87 6.06
N THR A 39 -26.49 29.64 7.20
CA THR A 39 -27.95 29.60 7.36
C THR A 39 -28.62 30.92 6.94
N GLU A 40 -27.91 32.04 7.02
CA GLU A 40 -28.35 33.34 6.50
C GLU A 40 -28.75 33.32 5.01
N LEU A 41 -28.19 32.39 4.22
CA LEU A 41 -28.52 32.25 2.80
C LEU A 41 -29.95 31.77 2.59
N ILE A 42 -30.53 31.03 3.53
CA ILE A 42 -31.89 30.49 3.41
C ILE A 42 -32.90 31.62 3.19
N LEU A 43 -32.75 32.74 3.89
CA LEU A 43 -33.61 33.93 3.77
C LEU A 43 -33.47 34.66 2.42
N LYS A 44 -32.37 34.39 1.68
CA LYS A 44 -32.06 35.03 0.40
C LYS A 44 -32.40 34.16 -0.82
N LEU A 45 -32.82 32.91 -0.60
CA LEU A 45 -33.07 31.92 -1.64
C LEU A 45 -34.57 31.65 -1.79
N GLY A 46 -35.01 31.36 -3.02
CA GLY A 46 -36.39 30.88 -3.28
C GLY A 46 -36.60 29.40 -2.93
N GLY A 47 -35.53 28.70 -2.54
CA GLY A 47 -35.51 27.29 -2.20
C GLY A 47 -34.14 26.66 -2.46
N VAL A 48 -33.90 25.48 -1.89
CA VAL A 48 -32.68 24.69 -2.08
C VAL A 48 -33.07 23.28 -2.54
N LEU A 49 -32.52 22.85 -3.66
CA LEU A 49 -32.66 21.50 -4.19
C LEU A 49 -31.26 20.89 -4.30
N THR A 50 -31.02 19.80 -3.59
CA THR A 50 -29.75 19.05 -3.67
C THR A 50 -29.84 17.99 -4.77
N ASN A 51 -28.73 17.79 -5.48
CA ASN A 51 -28.54 16.70 -6.43
C ASN A 51 -27.54 15.70 -5.81
N PRO A 52 -28.02 14.64 -5.16
CA PRO A 52 -27.19 13.77 -4.33
C PRO A 52 -26.51 12.66 -5.16
N ASN A 53 -25.96 11.62 -4.51
CA ASN A 53 -25.30 10.49 -5.18
C ASN A 53 -26.27 9.70 -6.06
N CYS A 54 -25.74 8.97 -7.05
CA CYS A 54 -26.51 8.10 -7.93
C CYS A 54 -27.16 6.95 -7.16
N GLU A 55 -26.40 6.33 -6.25
CA GLU A 55 -26.85 5.27 -5.36
C GLU A 55 -27.88 5.84 -4.38
N PHE A 56 -28.98 5.12 -4.14
CA PHE A 56 -30.11 5.65 -3.40
C PHE A 56 -29.82 5.75 -1.90
N HIS A 57 -29.30 4.68 -1.30
CA HIS A 57 -29.15 4.58 0.16
C HIS A 57 -28.07 5.49 0.78
N PRO A 58 -26.92 5.75 0.12
CA PRO A 58 -25.91 6.68 0.66
C PRO A 58 -26.41 8.12 0.82
N ASN A 59 -27.53 8.47 0.18
CA ASN A 59 -28.11 9.81 0.24
C ASN A 59 -28.83 10.13 1.56
N PHE A 60 -28.94 9.16 2.48
CA PHE A 60 -29.59 9.35 3.77
C PHE A 60 -28.98 10.54 4.53
N VAL A 61 -27.65 10.55 4.69
CA VAL A 61 -26.95 11.61 5.43
C VAL A 61 -27.07 12.96 4.72
N ALA A 62 -26.91 12.98 3.39
CA ALA A 62 -26.99 14.21 2.60
C ALA A 62 -28.37 14.89 2.73
N ILE A 63 -29.45 14.10 2.69
CA ILE A 63 -30.83 14.62 2.80
C ILE A 63 -31.14 15.00 4.26
N HIS A 64 -30.75 14.16 5.23
CA HIS A 64 -31.01 14.39 6.65
C HIS A 64 -30.31 15.67 7.15
N THR A 65 -29.04 15.84 6.82
CA THR A 65 -28.26 17.01 7.24
C THR A 65 -28.70 18.30 6.53
N LEU A 66 -29.15 18.22 5.27
CA LEU A 66 -29.79 19.34 4.59
C LEU A 66 -31.12 19.73 5.25
N ALA A 67 -31.95 18.76 5.61
CA ALA A 67 -33.20 19.02 6.30
C ALA A 67 -32.97 19.67 7.67
N THR A 68 -31.93 19.23 8.39
CA THR A 68 -31.49 19.85 9.65
C THR A 68 -31.04 21.30 9.43
N TRP A 69 -30.24 21.56 8.39
CA TRP A 69 -29.81 22.92 8.01
C TRP A 69 -31.00 23.83 7.63
N CYS A 70 -31.97 23.35 6.86
CA CYS A 70 -33.17 24.12 6.52
C CYS A 70 -34.04 24.48 7.74
N LYS A 71 -33.99 23.67 8.81
CA LYS A 71 -34.73 23.91 10.06
C LYS A 71 -34.00 24.87 11.01
N ALA A 72 -32.67 24.97 10.91
CA ALA A 72 -31.86 25.84 11.76
C ALA A 72 -32.32 27.31 11.74
N THR A 73 -32.90 27.78 10.64
CA THR A 73 -33.43 29.16 10.54
C THR A 73 -34.84 29.35 11.08
N ALA A 74 -35.59 28.27 11.33
CA ALA A 74 -36.98 28.36 11.78
C ALA A 74 -37.12 28.75 13.26
N ASP A 75 -36.10 28.44 14.09
CA ASP A 75 -36.11 28.66 15.54
C ASP A 75 -35.30 29.91 15.99
N GLY A 76 -34.71 30.65 15.05
CA GLY A 76 -33.80 31.78 15.30
C GLY A 76 -34.50 33.11 15.59
N ALA A 77 -35.39 33.17 16.59
CA ALA A 77 -35.80 34.43 17.21
C ALA A 77 -34.86 34.74 18.39
N GLN A 78 -33.99 35.74 18.22
CA GLN A 78 -33.15 36.42 19.23
C GLN A 78 -32.39 35.52 20.23
N ARG A 79 -31.08 35.37 20.02
CA ARG A 79 -30.13 35.19 21.13
C ARG A 79 -29.06 36.27 21.05
N ASP A 80 -28.87 36.97 22.16
CA ASP A 80 -27.93 38.07 22.29
C ASP A 80 -26.49 37.59 22.02
N VAL A 81 -25.77 38.40 21.24
CA VAL A 81 -24.44 38.10 20.71
C VAL A 81 -23.40 38.22 21.83
N GLU A 82 -22.77 37.10 22.21
CA GLU A 82 -21.42 37.14 22.78
C GLU A 82 -20.41 36.98 21.64
N MET A 83 -19.45 37.90 21.56
CA MET A 83 -18.38 37.86 20.57
C MET A 83 -17.37 36.79 20.97
N ASP A 84 -17.37 35.67 20.25
CA ASP A 84 -16.23 34.76 20.21
C ASP A 84 -15.77 34.64 18.74
N ASP A 85 -14.46 34.80 18.52
CA ASP A 85 -13.80 34.93 17.22
C ASP A 85 -13.64 33.56 16.50
N GLU A 86 -14.72 32.82 16.27
CA GLU A 86 -14.71 31.65 15.38
C GLU A 86 -15.81 31.74 14.31
N GLU A 87 -15.43 31.50 13.04
CA GLU A 87 -16.28 31.51 11.83
C GLU A 87 -17.34 30.39 11.80
N GLN A 88 -17.95 30.03 12.94
CA GLN A 88 -18.97 28.99 13.01
C GLN A 88 -20.39 29.58 13.01
N ASP A 89 -21.27 28.98 12.22
CA ASP A 89 -22.67 29.34 12.15
C ASP A 89 -23.36 29.01 13.49
N PRO A 90 -23.87 30.00 14.25
CA PRO A 90 -24.43 29.78 15.57
C PRO A 90 -25.71 28.93 15.55
N CYS A 91 -26.33 28.73 14.39
CA CYS A 91 -27.58 28.00 14.24
C CYS A 91 -27.41 26.58 13.67
N TYR A 92 -26.24 26.24 13.12
CA TYR A 92 -26.02 24.92 12.50
C TYR A 92 -24.59 24.40 12.70
N SER A 93 -24.47 23.29 13.43
CA SER A 93 -23.22 22.53 13.53
C SER A 93 -23.23 21.32 12.58
N PRO A 94 -22.31 21.25 11.59
CA PRO A 94 -22.21 20.12 10.69
C PRO A 94 -21.88 18.79 11.39
N GLN A 95 -21.09 18.83 12.47
CA GLN A 95 -20.68 17.63 13.22
C GLN A 95 -21.85 17.06 14.03
N GLU A 96 -22.67 17.93 14.64
CA GLU A 96 -23.87 17.51 15.37
C GLU A 96 -24.92 16.95 14.41
N ALA A 97 -25.16 17.64 13.28
CA ALA A 97 -26.09 17.18 12.25
C ALA A 97 -25.68 15.83 11.66
N LEU A 98 -24.37 15.63 11.43
CA LEU A 98 -23.83 14.35 10.97
C LEU A 98 -24.07 13.24 12.00
N THR A 99 -23.79 13.50 13.28
CA THR A 99 -23.96 12.51 14.35
C THR A 99 -25.42 12.09 14.50
N LEU A 100 -26.34 13.05 14.41
CA LEU A 100 -27.79 12.78 14.39
C LEU A 100 -28.17 11.90 13.19
N ALA A 101 -27.73 12.28 11.98
CA ALA A 101 -28.03 11.54 10.76
C ALA A 101 -27.51 10.09 10.80
N LEU A 102 -26.28 9.87 11.28
CA LEU A 102 -25.69 8.54 11.37
C LEU A 102 -26.38 7.67 12.44
N THR A 103 -26.84 8.27 13.54
CA THR A 103 -27.58 7.57 14.58
C THR A 103 -28.92 7.05 14.06
N ASP A 104 -29.63 7.87 13.30
CA ASP A 104 -30.89 7.47 12.65
C ASP A 104 -30.63 6.43 11.55
N TRP A 105 -29.57 6.62 10.74
CA TRP A 105 -29.23 5.69 9.66
C TRP A 105 -28.84 4.31 10.18
N LEU A 106 -28.20 4.22 11.35
CA LEU A 106 -27.87 2.95 11.98
C LEU A 106 -29.11 2.07 12.22
N GLN A 107 -30.26 2.67 12.54
CA GLN A 107 -31.50 1.90 12.72
C GLN A 107 -31.99 1.26 11.41
N GLU A 108 -31.74 1.91 10.27
CA GLU A 108 -32.08 1.37 8.94
C GLU A 108 -31.19 0.18 8.56
N PHE A 109 -29.91 0.19 8.95
CA PHE A 109 -29.01 -0.96 8.76
C PHE A 109 -29.44 -2.18 9.57
N LEU A 110 -29.97 -1.96 10.78
CA LEU A 110 -30.42 -3.02 11.69
C LEU A 110 -31.81 -3.57 11.31
N SER A 111 -32.56 -2.85 10.49
CA SER A 111 -33.87 -3.26 10.01
C SER A 111 -33.73 -4.32 8.91
N SER A 112 -34.38 -5.47 9.05
CA SER A 112 -34.41 -6.47 7.98
C SER A 112 -35.22 -5.95 6.81
N ASP A 113 -34.70 -6.13 5.60
CA ASP A 113 -35.37 -5.77 4.35
C ASP A 113 -36.57 -6.70 4.12
N GLN A 114 -37.70 -6.43 4.79
CA GLN A 114 -38.94 -7.13 4.48
C GLN A 114 -39.52 -6.56 3.19
N PRO A 115 -39.77 -7.37 2.15
CA PRO A 115 -40.41 -6.92 0.90
C PRO A 115 -41.89 -6.52 1.07
N GLY A 116 -42.32 -6.15 2.28
CA GLY A 116 -43.71 -5.96 2.67
C GLY A 116 -43.86 -4.90 3.76
N GLY A 117 -43.36 -3.69 3.51
CA GLY A 117 -43.76 -2.54 4.32
C GLY A 117 -45.29 -2.37 4.31
N ARG A 118 -45.88 -2.10 5.47
CA ARG A 118 -47.30 -1.73 5.63
C ARG A 118 -47.63 -0.58 4.68
N CYS A 119 -48.34 -0.88 3.58
CA CYS A 119 -49.22 -0.02 2.78
C CYS A 119 -49.18 -0.39 1.29
N ARG A 120 -49.79 -1.52 0.89
CA ARG A 120 -50.48 -1.66 -0.41
C ARG A 120 -51.28 -2.98 -0.46
N PRO A 121 -52.55 -3.00 -0.88
CA PRO A 121 -53.25 -4.25 -1.16
C PRO A 121 -52.66 -4.88 -2.44
N PRO A 122 -52.46 -6.20 -2.50
CA PRO A 122 -51.76 -6.83 -3.60
C PRO A 122 -52.65 -6.87 -4.85
N ALA A 123 -52.28 -6.11 -5.88
CA ALA A 123 -52.79 -6.31 -7.23
C ALA A 123 -52.23 -7.63 -7.77
N ARG A 124 -53.11 -8.61 -7.96
CA ARG A 124 -52.81 -9.93 -8.52
C ARG A 124 -52.33 -9.81 -9.96
N LEU A 125 -51.03 -9.96 -10.20
CA LEU A 125 -50.50 -10.34 -11.51
C LEU A 125 -50.14 -11.84 -11.43
N LYS A 126 -50.90 -12.66 -12.17
CA LYS A 126 -50.65 -14.09 -12.33
C LYS A 126 -49.29 -14.29 -13.01
N LYS A 127 -48.35 -14.95 -12.33
CA LYS A 127 -47.12 -15.49 -12.93
C LYS A 127 -47.38 -16.97 -13.23
N GLU A 128 -47.17 -17.36 -14.48
CA GLU A 128 -47.24 -18.74 -14.94
C GLU A 128 -46.15 -19.59 -14.25
N SER A 129 -46.51 -20.84 -13.94
CA SER A 129 -45.74 -21.79 -13.16
C SER A 129 -44.58 -22.40 -13.96
N SER A 130 -43.34 -22.10 -13.59
CA SER A 130 -42.17 -22.93 -13.90
C SER A 130 -41.86 -23.82 -12.70
N GLY A 131 -41.95 -25.14 -12.89
CA GLY A 131 -41.80 -26.15 -11.85
C GLY A 131 -40.35 -26.47 -11.52
N GLU A 132 -39.76 -25.69 -10.63
CA GLU A 132 -38.58 -26.11 -9.86
C GLU A 132 -38.92 -25.97 -8.38
N GLU A 133 -38.98 -27.10 -7.68
CA GLU A 133 -39.23 -27.17 -6.24
C GLU A 133 -38.03 -26.57 -5.49
N PRO A 134 -38.23 -25.54 -4.65
CA PRO A 134 -37.17 -25.09 -3.76
C PRO A 134 -37.00 -26.13 -2.65
N MET A 135 -35.75 -26.55 -2.43
CA MET A 135 -35.36 -27.37 -1.28
C MET A 135 -35.90 -26.74 0.01
N GLN A 136 -36.80 -27.46 0.66
CA GLN A 136 -37.43 -27.06 1.90
C GLN A 136 -36.39 -27.16 3.03
N THR A 137 -35.71 -26.06 3.35
CA THR A 137 -35.01 -25.94 4.65
C THR A 137 -36.07 -25.68 5.69
N ASP A 138 -36.26 -26.63 6.60
CA ASP A 138 -37.18 -26.57 7.71
C ASP A 138 -37.01 -25.24 8.47
N VAL A 139 -38.03 -24.38 8.38
CA VAL A 139 -38.12 -23.14 9.17
C VAL A 139 -38.75 -23.53 10.51
N GLY A 140 -37.96 -24.19 11.35
CA GLY A 140 -38.30 -24.59 12.70
C GLY A 140 -37.25 -24.07 13.68
N GLU A 141 -37.69 -23.26 14.63
CA GLU A 141 -36.88 -22.46 15.56
C GLU A 141 -35.84 -23.23 16.38
N GLY A 142 -34.66 -22.61 16.49
CA GLY A 142 -33.62 -22.91 17.47
C GLY A 142 -32.31 -22.31 17.00
N SER A 143 -31.84 -21.21 17.61
CA SER A 143 -30.46 -20.76 17.42
C SER A 143 -29.54 -21.91 17.79
N TYR A 144 -28.92 -22.57 16.80
CA TYR A 144 -27.95 -23.64 17.04
C TYR A 144 -26.83 -23.07 17.92
N VAL A 145 -26.54 -23.71 19.05
CA VAL A 145 -25.43 -23.33 19.94
C VAL A 145 -24.38 -24.45 19.84
N PRO A 146 -23.19 -24.19 19.29
CA PRO A 146 -22.18 -25.22 19.10
C PRO A 146 -21.67 -25.74 20.45
N GLY A 147 -21.40 -27.03 20.52
CA GLY A 147 -20.89 -27.68 21.73
C GLY A 147 -19.43 -27.29 22.06
N PRO A 148 -18.91 -27.64 23.26
CA PRO A 148 -17.57 -27.25 23.74
C PRO A 148 -16.36 -27.74 22.90
N GLY A 149 -16.60 -28.56 21.88
CA GLY A 149 -15.58 -29.07 20.95
C GLY A 149 -15.89 -28.82 19.47
N GLU A 150 -16.94 -28.05 19.18
CA GLU A 150 -17.29 -27.65 17.81
C GLU A 150 -16.73 -26.26 17.51
N ASN A 151 -16.46 -25.99 16.23
CA ASN A 151 -16.03 -24.65 15.83
C ASN A 151 -17.13 -23.64 16.20
N PRO A 152 -16.77 -22.51 16.84
CA PRO A 152 -17.75 -21.50 17.19
C PRO A 152 -18.47 -21.03 15.93
N LEU A 153 -19.79 -20.87 16.02
CA LEU A 153 -20.56 -20.27 14.94
C LEU A 153 -20.05 -18.86 14.74
N TYR A 154 -19.89 -18.47 13.49
CA TYR A 154 -19.57 -17.10 13.15
C TYR A 154 -20.78 -16.22 13.44
N THR A 155 -20.80 -15.61 14.63
CA THR A 155 -21.73 -14.52 14.94
C THR A 155 -21.01 -13.23 14.63
N ALA A 156 -21.38 -12.61 13.51
CA ALA A 156 -20.86 -11.29 13.17
C ALA A 156 -21.21 -10.29 14.29
N GLU A 157 -20.24 -9.54 14.76
CA GLU A 157 -20.48 -8.47 15.70
C GLU A 157 -21.42 -7.43 15.07
N PRO A 158 -22.32 -6.81 15.85
CA PRO A 158 -23.27 -5.85 15.31
C PRO A 158 -22.55 -4.59 14.80
N LEU A 159 -23.13 -3.97 13.77
CA LEU A 159 -22.69 -2.67 13.28
C LEU A 159 -22.86 -1.61 14.37
N THR A 160 -21.85 -0.76 14.55
CA THR A 160 -21.83 0.29 15.57
C THR A 160 -21.94 1.69 14.95
N LEU A 161 -22.24 2.70 15.78
CA LEU A 161 -22.22 4.10 15.33
C LEU A 161 -20.80 4.55 14.93
N ASP A 162 -19.77 4.04 15.60
CA ASP A 162 -18.38 4.39 15.30
C ASP A 162 -17.94 3.83 13.95
N ASP A 163 -18.46 2.66 13.54
CA ASP A 163 -18.29 2.12 12.18
C ASP A 163 -18.85 3.08 11.12
N LEU A 164 -20.04 3.66 11.37
CA LEU A 164 -20.66 4.61 10.43
C LEU A 164 -19.96 5.98 10.43
N LYS A 165 -19.44 6.43 11.58
CA LYS A 165 -18.58 7.62 11.63
C LYS A 165 -17.30 7.41 10.84
N LEU A 166 -16.65 6.25 11.01
CA LEU A 166 -15.47 5.89 10.21
C LEU A 166 -15.81 5.85 8.72
N LEU A 167 -16.94 5.26 8.34
CA LEU A 167 -17.41 5.25 6.95
C LEU A 167 -17.58 6.69 6.42
N SER A 168 -18.18 7.59 7.20
CA SER A 168 -18.36 9.00 6.83
C SER A 168 -17.04 9.76 6.70
N ASP A 169 -16.03 9.41 7.49
CA ASP A 169 -14.71 10.02 7.42
C ASP A 169 -13.92 9.57 6.19
N LEU A 170 -14.09 8.30 5.79
CA LEU A 170 -13.49 7.74 4.59
C LEU A 170 -14.15 8.29 3.31
N PHE A 171 -15.47 8.52 3.32
CA PHE A 171 -16.27 9.00 2.18
C PHE A 171 -16.91 10.37 2.46
N HIS A 172 -16.07 11.32 2.85
CA HIS A 172 -16.50 12.60 3.43
C HIS A 172 -17.11 13.59 2.43
N LEU A 173 -16.27 14.42 1.79
CA LEU A 173 -16.69 15.47 0.85
C LEU A 173 -15.83 15.43 -0.43
N PRO A 174 -16.32 16.01 -1.55
CA PRO A 174 -15.58 16.00 -2.82
C PRO A 174 -14.22 16.70 -2.79
N TYR A 175 -14.02 17.60 -1.82
CA TYR A 175 -12.83 18.45 -1.74
C TYR A 175 -12.03 18.25 -0.45
N GLU A 176 -12.53 17.45 0.49
CA GLU A 176 -11.92 17.25 1.80
C GLU A 176 -12.17 15.82 2.30
N HIS A 177 -11.11 15.22 2.83
CA HIS A 177 -11.18 13.94 3.51
C HIS A 177 -11.55 14.13 4.98
N GLY A 178 -12.27 13.18 5.57
CA GLY A 178 -12.56 13.18 6.99
C GLY A 178 -11.29 13.10 7.84
N PRO A 179 -11.38 13.47 9.13
CA PRO A 179 -10.23 13.51 10.03
C PRO A 179 -9.49 12.17 10.09
N THR A 180 -10.18 11.04 10.23
CA THR A 180 -9.51 9.73 10.25
C THR A 180 -8.77 9.42 8.94
N ALA A 181 -9.39 9.66 7.78
CA ALA A 181 -8.75 9.44 6.49
C ALA A 181 -7.49 10.32 6.31
N ARG A 182 -7.53 11.58 6.74
CA ARG A 182 -6.37 12.47 6.75
C ARG A 182 -5.25 11.95 7.64
N THR A 183 -5.57 11.54 8.87
CA THR A 183 -4.59 10.97 9.79
C THR A 183 -3.97 9.69 9.24
N MET A 184 -4.75 8.79 8.65
CA MET A 184 -4.22 7.57 8.00
C MET A 184 -3.22 7.90 6.89
N LEU A 185 -3.52 8.88 6.03
CA LEU A 185 -2.62 9.31 4.96
C LEU A 185 -1.35 9.98 5.52
N GLN A 186 -1.48 10.82 6.55
CA GLN A 186 -0.35 11.48 7.23
C GLN A 186 0.60 10.47 7.89
N GLU A 187 0.06 9.49 8.63
CA GLU A 187 0.87 8.44 9.25
C GLU A 187 1.58 7.60 8.20
N LEU A 188 0.89 7.21 7.11
CA LEU A 188 1.51 6.45 6.02
C LEU A 188 2.64 7.21 5.35
N ASP A 189 2.46 8.51 5.06
CA ASP A 189 3.50 9.35 4.46
C ASP A 189 4.71 9.50 5.40
N TRP A 190 4.47 9.71 6.69
CA TRP A 190 5.53 9.82 7.68
C TRP A 190 6.31 8.51 7.82
N LEU A 191 5.61 7.36 7.91
CA LEU A 191 6.22 6.03 8.02
C LEU A 191 7.10 5.70 6.81
N LYS A 192 6.65 6.11 5.61
CA LYS A 192 7.43 5.98 4.37
C LYS A 192 8.71 6.81 4.40
N LYS A 193 8.63 8.08 4.79
CA LYS A 193 9.80 8.98 4.83
C LYS A 193 10.85 8.56 5.86
N HIS A 194 10.42 7.89 6.93
CA HIS A 194 11.28 7.47 8.04
C HIS A 194 11.57 5.97 8.04
N SER A 195 11.39 5.27 6.92
CA SER A 195 11.63 3.82 6.84
C SER A 195 13.07 3.41 7.16
N TRP A 196 14.04 4.32 6.98
CA TRP A 196 15.44 4.10 7.33
C TRP A 196 15.64 3.93 8.85
N ALA A 197 14.82 4.57 9.68
CA ALA A 197 14.91 4.55 11.14
C ALA A 197 14.68 3.15 11.75
N VAL A 198 14.10 2.22 10.98
CA VAL A 198 13.89 0.82 11.38
C VAL A 198 15.22 0.08 11.56
N THR A 199 16.29 0.51 10.85
CA THR A 199 17.60 -0.15 10.88
C THR A 199 18.57 0.38 11.93
N ALA A 200 18.33 1.59 12.44
CA ALA A 200 19.20 2.26 13.39
C ALA A 200 18.58 2.19 14.79
N GLU A 201 18.96 1.21 15.63
CA GLU A 201 18.47 1.01 17.02
C GLU A 201 18.59 2.28 17.88
N THR A 202 17.63 3.19 17.74
CA THR A 202 17.64 4.54 18.31
C THR A 202 16.22 4.87 18.80
N ASP A 203 16.06 5.97 19.53
CA ASP A 203 14.75 6.46 19.98
C ASP A 203 13.77 6.65 18.80
N MET A 204 14.28 6.98 17.61
CA MET A 204 13.50 7.09 16.38
C MET A 204 12.91 5.74 15.92
N THR A 205 13.55 4.61 16.19
CA THR A 205 12.98 3.29 15.89
C THR A 205 11.75 3.00 16.75
N ALA A 206 11.79 3.41 18.03
CA ALA A 206 10.68 3.23 18.95
C ALA A 206 9.47 4.09 18.52
N GLU A 207 9.71 5.34 18.14
CA GLU A 207 8.69 6.23 17.58
C GLU A 207 8.10 5.64 16.29
N TRP A 208 8.94 5.16 15.38
CA TRP A 208 8.48 4.54 14.13
C TRP A 208 7.60 3.32 14.39
N ARG A 209 8.00 2.42 15.29
CA ARG A 209 7.21 1.23 15.67
C ARG A 209 5.88 1.61 16.31
N SER A 210 5.86 2.62 17.17
CA SER A 210 4.63 3.13 17.80
C SER A 210 3.64 3.64 16.74
N LYS A 211 4.11 4.49 15.82
CA LYS A 211 3.30 5.00 14.71
C LYS A 211 2.84 3.91 13.74
N ALA A 212 3.69 2.92 13.46
CA ALA A 212 3.32 1.77 12.64
C ALA A 212 2.21 0.94 13.29
N GLN A 213 2.27 0.74 14.62
CA GLN A 213 1.22 0.06 15.37
C GLN A 213 -0.09 0.86 15.39
N GLN A 214 -0.02 2.19 15.55
CA GLN A 214 -1.19 3.06 15.45
C GLN A 214 -1.84 2.97 14.06
N PHE A 215 -1.04 3.01 13.00
CA PHE A 215 -1.51 2.83 11.62
C PHE A 215 -2.13 1.45 11.40
N ASP A 216 -1.52 0.39 11.94
CA ASP A 216 -2.07 -0.97 11.87
C ASP A 216 -3.45 -1.06 12.53
N GLY A 217 -3.61 -0.43 13.70
CA GLY A 217 -4.90 -0.34 14.41
C GLY A 217 -5.97 0.40 13.61
N MET A 218 -5.63 1.52 12.96
CA MET A 218 -6.56 2.21 12.06
C MET A 218 -6.96 1.35 10.86
N CYS A 219 -6.01 0.61 10.27
CA CYS A 219 -6.30 -0.31 9.18
C CYS A 219 -7.22 -1.46 9.60
N GLU A 220 -7.00 -2.01 10.80
CA GLU A 220 -7.84 -3.05 11.39
C GLU A 220 -9.28 -2.54 11.62
N ALA A 221 -9.45 -1.31 12.09
CA ALA A 221 -10.77 -0.69 12.27
C ALA A 221 -11.55 -0.64 10.95
N VAL A 222 -10.91 -0.30 9.82
CA VAL A 222 -11.55 -0.32 8.49
C VAL A 222 -11.98 -1.74 8.08
N VAL A 223 -11.15 -2.75 8.36
CA VAL A 223 -11.49 -4.16 8.08
C VAL A 223 -12.64 -4.64 8.95
N GLN A 224 -12.67 -4.28 10.23
CA GLN A 224 -13.76 -4.59 11.15
C GLN A 224 -15.07 -3.92 10.72
N MET A 225 -15.03 -2.63 10.38
CA MET A 225 -16.16 -1.88 9.82
C MET A 225 -16.72 -2.58 8.58
N PHE A 226 -15.87 -2.98 7.62
CA PHE A 226 -16.31 -3.74 6.45
C PHE A 226 -17.00 -5.06 6.81
N ASN A 227 -16.43 -5.83 7.75
CA ASN A 227 -16.98 -7.11 8.15
C ASN A 227 -18.36 -6.95 8.81
N ARG A 228 -18.53 -5.92 9.66
CA ARG A 228 -19.81 -5.61 10.31
C ARG A 228 -20.86 -5.12 9.31
N LEU A 229 -20.49 -4.21 8.40
CA LEU A 229 -21.35 -3.73 7.30
C LEU A 229 -21.80 -4.88 6.38
N SER A 230 -20.89 -5.78 6.02
CA SER A 230 -21.18 -6.92 5.13
C SER A 230 -22.18 -7.92 5.73
N ASN A 231 -22.29 -7.94 7.06
CA ASN A 231 -23.21 -8.79 7.80
C ASN A 231 -24.48 -8.06 8.26
N ALA A 232 -24.65 -6.78 7.90
CA ALA A 232 -25.85 -6.03 8.26
C ALA A 232 -27.13 -6.72 7.74
N PRO A 233 -28.24 -6.69 8.51
CA PRO A 233 -29.53 -7.22 8.08
C PRO A 233 -30.05 -6.59 6.78
N ASN A 234 -29.90 -5.27 6.61
CA ASN A 234 -30.38 -4.57 5.43
C ASN A 234 -29.44 -4.77 4.22
N ARG A 235 -29.84 -5.65 3.30
CA ARG A 235 -29.04 -5.98 2.12
C ARG A 235 -29.11 -4.92 1.02
N SER A 236 -30.22 -4.18 0.92
CA SER A 236 -30.35 -3.10 -0.06
C SER A 236 -29.33 -1.98 0.17
N ILE A 237 -29.14 -1.55 1.43
CA ILE A 237 -28.12 -0.54 1.75
C ILE A 237 -26.71 -1.08 1.46
N LEU A 238 -26.45 -2.35 1.82
CA LEU A 238 -25.16 -2.99 1.58
C LEU A 238 -24.80 -3.04 0.09
N TYR A 239 -25.72 -3.44 -0.78
CA TYR A 239 -25.43 -3.59 -2.21
C TYR A 239 -25.11 -2.26 -2.89
N ASP A 240 -25.75 -1.17 -2.50
CA ASP A 240 -25.42 0.17 -2.98
C ASP A 240 -24.00 0.60 -2.54
N LEU A 241 -23.57 0.19 -1.34
CA LEU A 241 -22.26 0.57 -0.78
C LEU A 241 -21.12 -0.39 -1.13
N TYR A 242 -21.42 -1.63 -1.54
CA TYR A 242 -20.49 -2.76 -1.53
C TYR A 242 -19.20 -2.50 -2.32
N ASN A 243 -19.32 -1.94 -3.53
CA ASN A 243 -18.17 -1.67 -4.39
C ASN A 243 -17.19 -0.69 -3.72
N TYR A 244 -17.72 0.38 -3.12
CA TYR A 244 -16.93 1.42 -2.46
C TYR A 244 -16.22 0.88 -1.21
N ILE A 245 -16.95 0.16 -0.35
CA ILE A 245 -16.38 -0.39 0.90
C ILE A 245 -15.35 -1.51 0.62
N CYS A 246 -15.54 -2.29 -0.45
CA CYS A 246 -14.59 -3.31 -0.87
C CYS A 246 -13.29 -2.69 -1.40
N ASP A 247 -13.40 -1.62 -2.18
CA ASP A 247 -12.25 -0.90 -2.73
C ASP A 247 -11.41 -0.25 -1.62
N ILE A 248 -12.03 0.46 -0.67
CA ILE A 248 -11.29 1.10 0.43
C ILE A 248 -10.65 0.06 1.35
N LYS A 249 -11.35 -1.04 1.69
CA LYS A 249 -10.77 -2.15 2.45
C LYS A 249 -9.53 -2.69 1.77
N SER A 250 -9.60 -2.90 0.46
CA SER A 250 -8.48 -3.47 -0.30
C SER A 250 -7.31 -2.50 -0.41
N GLY A 251 -7.57 -1.20 -0.59
CA GLY A 251 -6.54 -0.15 -0.60
C GLY A 251 -5.82 -0.03 0.74
N VAL A 252 -6.58 0.00 1.85
CA VAL A 252 -6.04 0.02 3.22
C VAL A 252 -5.27 -1.25 3.54
N GLY A 253 -5.75 -2.42 3.11
CA GLY A 253 -5.05 -3.70 3.27
C GLY A 253 -3.67 -3.72 2.58
N LEU A 254 -3.58 -3.14 1.38
CA LEU A 254 -2.30 -3.00 0.66
C LEU A 254 -1.34 -2.05 1.39
N ALA A 255 -1.84 -0.90 1.85
CA ALA A 255 -1.04 0.06 2.61
C ALA A 255 -0.51 -0.55 3.92
N ARG A 256 -1.36 -1.30 4.63
CA ARG A 256 -0.99 -2.04 5.84
C ARG A 256 0.12 -3.06 5.58
N ALA A 257 -0.02 -3.88 4.53
CA ALA A 257 0.99 -4.86 4.16
C ALA A 257 2.33 -4.21 3.84
N TYR A 258 2.31 -3.10 3.08
CA TYR A 258 3.50 -2.34 2.74
C TYR A 258 4.23 -1.79 3.97
N VAL A 259 3.51 -1.20 4.95
CA VAL A 259 4.13 -0.73 6.21
C VAL A 259 4.75 -1.89 7.00
N LYS A 260 4.10 -3.06 7.06
CA LYS A 260 4.68 -4.25 7.71
C LYS A 260 5.98 -4.71 7.04
N THR A 261 6.07 -4.59 5.71
CA THR A 261 7.31 -4.85 4.96
C THR A 261 8.40 -3.84 5.32
N LEU A 262 8.07 -2.55 5.45
CA LEU A 262 9.03 -1.51 5.86
C LEU A 262 9.57 -1.77 7.29
N GLY A 263 8.73 -2.27 8.19
CA GLY A 263 9.09 -2.56 9.58
C GLY A 263 9.87 -3.85 9.81
N GLY A 264 10.19 -4.61 8.75
CA GLY A 264 10.90 -5.89 8.84
C GLY A 264 10.07 -7.04 9.43
N GLN A 265 8.79 -6.82 9.77
CA GLN A 265 7.87 -7.84 10.28
C GLN A 265 7.28 -8.72 9.16
N GLY A 266 7.37 -8.29 7.90
CA GLY A 266 7.41 -9.20 6.76
C GLY A 266 8.87 -9.55 6.52
N GLY A 267 9.27 -10.81 6.74
CA GLY A 267 10.67 -11.21 6.71
C GLY A 267 11.47 -10.59 5.55
N PRO A 268 12.73 -10.14 5.75
CA PRO A 268 13.57 -9.54 4.72
C PRO A 268 13.90 -10.44 3.51
N SER A 269 13.25 -11.60 3.36
CA SER A 269 13.67 -12.67 2.46
C SER A 269 12.81 -12.85 1.20
N VAL A 270 11.71 -12.11 1.00
CA VAL A 270 10.78 -12.40 -0.11
C VAL A 270 10.16 -11.17 -0.79
N GLN A 271 10.93 -10.09 -1.02
CA GLN A 271 10.71 -9.37 -2.27
C GLN A 271 11.71 -9.93 -3.28
N PRO A 272 11.31 -10.91 -4.12
CA PRO A 272 12.15 -11.33 -5.23
C PRO A 272 12.52 -10.09 -6.03
N MET A 273 13.72 -10.07 -6.59
CA MET A 273 14.02 -9.16 -7.70
C MET A 273 13.08 -9.56 -8.85
N ASN A 274 11.89 -8.96 -8.88
CA ASN A 274 10.81 -9.37 -9.76
C ASN A 274 10.42 -8.21 -10.67
N ASP A 275 10.44 -8.51 -11.96
CA ASP A 275 9.88 -7.65 -13.01
C ASP A 275 8.34 -7.86 -13.13
N ASP A 276 7.77 -8.79 -12.36
CA ASP A 276 6.36 -9.22 -12.44
C ASP A 276 5.58 -8.88 -11.14
N PRO A 277 4.97 -7.69 -11.05
CA PRO A 277 4.14 -7.30 -9.92
C PRO A 277 2.75 -7.97 -9.96
N GLU A 278 2.19 -8.24 -8.77
CA GLU A 278 0.86 -8.87 -8.66
C GLU A 278 -0.24 -7.97 -9.28
N PRO A 279 -1.27 -8.54 -9.95
CA PRO A 279 -2.26 -7.77 -10.71
C PRO A 279 -3.04 -6.72 -9.88
N TRP A 280 -3.26 -6.98 -8.59
CA TRP A 280 -3.92 -6.03 -7.68
C TRP A 280 -3.05 -4.83 -7.28
N GLY A 281 -1.76 -4.83 -7.64
CA GLY A 281 -0.88 -3.67 -7.55
C GLY A 281 -1.24 -2.57 -8.57
N PHE A 282 -1.98 -2.89 -9.63
CA PHE A 282 -2.42 -1.94 -10.65
C PHE A 282 -3.89 -1.57 -10.49
N ARG A 283 -4.17 -0.54 -9.68
CA ARG A 283 -5.54 0.00 -9.57
C ARG A 283 -5.86 1.01 -10.68
N GLY A 284 -7.14 1.02 -11.06
CA GLY A 284 -7.73 1.94 -12.04
C GLY A 284 -7.73 1.44 -13.49
N GLY A 285 -7.11 0.29 -13.78
CA GLY A 285 -7.00 -0.25 -15.15
C GLY A 285 -6.43 0.78 -16.13
N LEU A 286 -6.89 0.72 -17.39
CA LEU A 286 -6.48 1.64 -18.45
C LEU A 286 -6.80 3.11 -18.11
N SER A 287 -7.93 3.38 -17.45
CA SER A 287 -8.30 4.73 -17.01
C SER A 287 -7.27 5.29 -16.02
N GLY A 288 -6.88 4.48 -15.03
CA GLY A 288 -5.86 4.84 -14.05
C GLY A 288 -4.48 5.09 -14.69
N GLU A 289 -4.13 4.37 -15.76
CA GLU A 289 -2.91 4.64 -16.53
C GLU A 289 -2.96 5.99 -17.24
N PHE A 290 -4.05 6.28 -17.96
CA PHE A 290 -4.24 7.59 -18.57
C PHE A 290 -4.24 8.71 -17.55
N GLN A 291 -4.94 8.53 -16.43
CA GLN A 291 -4.98 9.49 -15.33
C GLN A 291 -3.57 9.79 -14.82
N ARG A 292 -2.74 8.78 -14.54
CA ARG A 292 -1.34 8.98 -14.10
C ARG A 292 -0.47 9.73 -15.10
N MET A 293 -0.82 9.75 -16.38
CA MET A 293 -0.11 10.52 -17.42
C MET A 293 -0.58 11.99 -17.52
N LEU A 294 -1.71 12.37 -16.92
CA LEU A 294 -2.23 13.72 -17.00
C LEU A 294 -1.46 14.71 -16.09
N PRO A 295 -1.10 15.93 -16.57
CA PRO A 295 -0.32 16.92 -15.82
C PRO A 295 -0.93 17.40 -14.49
N CYS A 296 -2.20 17.08 -14.23
CA CYS A 296 -2.97 17.51 -13.06
C CYS A 296 -3.44 16.34 -12.18
N HIS A 297 -3.12 15.09 -12.52
CA HIS A 297 -3.48 13.98 -11.67
C HIS A 297 -2.74 14.09 -10.33
N GLY A 298 -3.50 13.95 -9.25
CA GLY A 298 -3.02 14.16 -7.90
C GLY A 298 -2.67 15.60 -7.52
N ASN A 299 -3.10 16.63 -8.27
CA ASN A 299 -2.88 18.03 -7.87
C ASN A 299 -3.55 18.42 -6.54
N ARG A 300 -4.54 17.64 -6.08
CA ARG A 300 -5.19 17.78 -4.77
C ARG A 300 -4.83 16.66 -3.80
N ASP A 301 -3.93 15.76 -4.17
CA ASP A 301 -3.47 14.72 -3.26
C ASP A 301 -2.66 15.40 -2.14
N LEU A 302 -2.93 15.00 -0.90
CA LEU A 302 -2.26 15.55 0.28
C LEU A 302 -0.74 15.36 0.23
N PHE A 303 -0.27 14.33 -0.47
CA PHE A 303 1.15 13.97 -0.58
C PHE A 303 1.53 13.77 -2.04
N ARG A 304 2.23 14.76 -2.60
CA ARG A 304 2.78 14.69 -3.95
C ARG A 304 4.20 14.15 -3.89
N HIS A 305 4.37 12.90 -4.29
CA HIS A 305 5.68 12.33 -4.51
C HIS A 305 5.96 12.30 -6.01
N PRO A 306 7.01 12.95 -6.52
CA PRO A 306 7.48 12.63 -7.84
C PRO A 306 7.82 11.13 -7.88
N PRO A 307 7.64 10.42 -9.01
CA PRO A 307 8.12 9.06 -9.13
C PRO A 307 9.63 9.07 -8.84
N MET A 308 10.02 8.56 -7.67
CA MET A 308 11.42 8.44 -7.28
C MET A 308 12.04 7.43 -8.23
N THR A 309 12.69 7.92 -9.28
CA THR A 309 13.55 7.07 -10.09
C THR A 309 14.80 6.88 -9.27
N ALA A 310 14.93 5.76 -8.56
CA ALA A 310 16.11 5.47 -7.77
C ALA A 310 17.35 5.52 -8.70
N VAL A 311 18.22 6.52 -8.48
CA VAL A 311 19.44 6.68 -9.27
C VAL A 311 20.52 5.82 -8.64
N TYR A 312 20.97 4.81 -9.38
CA TYR A 312 22.05 3.93 -8.96
C TYR A 312 23.35 4.28 -9.68
N SER A 313 24.43 4.43 -8.92
CA SER A 313 25.78 4.66 -9.45
C SER A 313 26.65 3.43 -9.23
N ILE A 314 27.25 2.92 -10.31
CA ILE A 314 28.22 1.82 -10.24
C ILE A 314 29.61 2.42 -10.44
N ARG A 315 30.50 2.23 -9.47
CA ARG A 315 31.88 2.72 -9.54
C ARG A 315 32.91 1.65 -9.15
N PRO A 316 34.19 1.82 -9.55
CA PRO A 316 35.27 0.97 -9.07
C PRO A 316 35.41 1.03 -7.54
N HIS A 317 35.77 -0.11 -6.94
CA HIS A 317 36.05 -0.24 -5.51
C HIS A 317 37.37 0.44 -5.13
N CYS A 318 37.34 1.26 -4.07
CA CYS A 318 38.48 1.92 -3.46
C CYS A 318 38.84 1.29 -2.11
N THR A 319 40.00 1.62 -1.54
CA THR A 319 40.47 1.02 -0.26
C THR A 319 39.59 1.38 0.93
N GLU A 320 38.91 2.51 0.87
CA GLU A 320 38.02 3.06 1.90
C GLU A 320 36.71 2.25 1.96
N ASP A 321 36.30 1.63 0.85
CA ASP A 321 35.05 0.86 0.74
C ASP A 321 35.10 -0.47 1.49
N LYS A 322 36.29 -0.91 1.93
CA LYS A 322 36.46 -2.17 2.65
C LYS A 322 35.53 -2.29 3.86
N LEU A 323 35.34 -1.19 4.60
CA LEU A 323 34.46 -1.16 5.77
C LEU A 323 32.99 -1.27 5.40
N GLU A 324 32.58 -0.64 4.30
CA GLU A 324 31.21 -0.66 3.79
C GLU A 324 30.84 -2.03 3.21
N VAL A 325 31.75 -2.66 2.46
CA VAL A 325 31.61 -4.04 1.97
C VAL A 325 31.45 -5.02 3.14
N GLN A 326 32.30 -4.89 4.16
CA GLN A 326 32.20 -5.71 5.38
C GLN A 326 30.91 -5.44 6.16
N ARG A 327 30.43 -4.18 6.20
CA ARG A 327 29.14 -3.84 6.80
C ARG A 327 28.00 -4.57 6.09
N ILE A 328 27.90 -4.45 4.77
CA ILE A 328 26.87 -5.11 3.95
C ILE A 328 26.96 -6.63 4.10
N PHE A 329 28.18 -7.19 4.09
CA PHE A 329 28.38 -8.62 4.30
C PHE A 329 27.85 -9.08 5.67
N ARG A 330 28.12 -8.34 6.75
CA ARG A 330 27.59 -8.67 8.09
C ARG A 330 26.07 -8.51 8.18
N GLU A 331 25.52 -7.46 7.60
CA GLU A 331 24.07 -7.16 7.61
C GLU A 331 23.26 -8.23 6.88
N LEU A 332 23.69 -8.63 5.67
CA LEU A 332 23.07 -9.73 4.93
C LEU A 332 23.20 -11.07 5.67
N GLN A 333 24.18 -11.18 6.57
CA GLN A 333 24.37 -12.38 7.38
C GLN A 333 23.56 -12.35 8.69
N SER A 334 23.26 -11.19 9.29
CA SER A 334 22.40 -11.12 10.48
C SER A 334 20.90 -11.23 10.16
N ALA A 335 20.49 -10.88 8.93
CA ALA A 335 19.09 -10.89 8.49
C ALA A 335 18.45 -12.29 8.31
N GLY A 336 19.17 -13.38 8.62
CA GLY A 336 18.63 -14.75 8.57
C GLY A 336 18.29 -15.27 9.96
N GLU A 337 17.00 -15.46 10.26
CA GLU A 337 16.53 -16.04 11.52
C GLU A 337 17.10 -17.46 11.75
N GLY A 338 17.65 -17.71 12.94
CA GLY A 338 18.04 -19.06 13.41
C GLY A 338 19.43 -19.56 13.06
N LYS A 339 20.46 -18.70 12.99
CA LYS A 339 21.83 -19.14 12.62
C LYS A 339 22.63 -19.76 13.77
N ALA A 340 23.26 -20.90 13.49
CA ALA A 340 24.44 -21.37 14.19
C ALA A 340 25.63 -20.41 13.93
N PRO A 341 26.56 -20.22 14.88
CA PRO A 341 27.72 -19.32 14.72
C PRO A 341 28.56 -19.68 13.47
N LEU A 342 29.15 -18.66 12.83
CA LEU A 342 30.08 -18.77 11.68
C LEU A 342 31.14 -19.89 11.83
N MET A 343 31.56 -20.18 13.07
CA MET A 343 32.51 -21.24 13.39
C MET A 343 32.03 -22.67 13.05
N MET A 344 30.75 -22.87 12.75
CA MET A 344 30.17 -24.18 12.43
C MET A 344 29.82 -24.36 10.94
N GLN A 345 29.98 -23.34 10.09
CA GLN A 345 29.66 -23.43 8.66
C GLN A 345 30.92 -23.58 7.80
N PRO A 346 30.87 -24.36 6.70
CA PRO A 346 32.00 -24.52 5.80
C PRO A 346 32.38 -23.17 5.16
N PRO A 347 33.69 -22.82 5.10
CA PRO A 347 34.13 -21.53 4.60
C PRO A 347 34.02 -21.47 3.06
N LEU A 348 33.37 -20.43 2.53
CA LEU A 348 33.29 -20.15 1.09
C LEU A 348 34.41 -19.20 0.65
N ILE A 349 34.86 -19.30 -0.60
CA ILE A 349 35.87 -18.35 -1.13
C ILE A 349 35.28 -16.94 -1.22
N CYS A 350 33.99 -16.84 -1.54
CA CYS A 350 33.28 -15.56 -1.57
C CYS A 350 33.17 -14.91 -0.19
N ASP A 351 33.15 -15.69 0.89
CA ASP A 351 33.10 -15.15 2.26
C ASP A 351 34.44 -14.49 2.59
N GLY A 352 35.57 -15.11 2.22
CA GLY A 352 36.90 -14.51 2.38
C GLY A 352 37.13 -13.24 1.55
N LEU A 353 36.55 -13.15 0.35
CA LEU A 353 36.53 -11.91 -0.44
C LEU A 353 35.71 -10.81 0.23
N SER A 354 34.52 -11.16 0.71
CA SER A 354 33.57 -10.20 1.32
C SER A 354 34.02 -9.74 2.71
N ALA A 355 34.72 -10.60 3.45
CA ALA A 355 35.36 -10.28 4.71
C ALA A 355 36.67 -9.49 4.54
N GLY A 356 37.21 -9.41 3.31
CA GLY A 356 38.46 -8.70 3.02
C GLY A 356 39.72 -9.44 3.48
N GLU A 357 39.64 -10.77 3.65
CA GLU A 357 40.77 -11.69 3.88
C GLU A 357 41.52 -12.00 2.58
N ILE A 358 40.80 -11.90 1.45
CA ILE A 358 41.31 -12.06 0.09
C ILE A 358 41.04 -10.76 -0.66
N SER A 359 42.07 -10.22 -1.31
CA SER A 359 41.92 -9.05 -2.18
C SER A 359 41.35 -9.47 -3.54
N PRO A 360 40.39 -8.71 -4.10
CA PRO A 360 39.88 -8.96 -5.43
C PRO A 360 40.98 -8.75 -6.49
N SER A 361 40.79 -9.35 -7.67
CA SER A 361 41.70 -9.13 -8.79
C SER A 361 41.61 -7.67 -9.31
N PRO A 362 42.67 -7.13 -9.92
CA PRO A 362 42.64 -5.79 -10.50
C PRO A 362 41.46 -5.61 -11.45
N GLN A 363 40.77 -4.47 -11.39
CA GLN A 363 39.59 -4.14 -12.22
C GLN A 363 38.39 -5.09 -12.08
N CYS A 364 38.41 -5.98 -11.08
CA CYS A 364 37.38 -6.97 -10.80
C CYS A 364 36.66 -6.68 -9.47
N ALA A 365 36.51 -5.39 -9.14
CA ALA A 365 35.85 -4.95 -7.92
C ALA A 365 35.02 -3.68 -8.19
N LEU A 366 33.74 -3.76 -7.91
CA LEU A 366 32.74 -2.72 -8.14
C LEU A 366 31.89 -2.50 -6.89
N VAL A 367 31.45 -1.27 -6.69
CA VAL A 367 30.56 -0.84 -5.62
C VAL A 367 29.33 -0.19 -6.24
N LEU A 368 28.18 -0.47 -5.63
CA LEU A 368 26.88 0.11 -5.98
C LEU A 368 26.47 1.12 -4.91
N GLU A 369 26.16 2.33 -5.34
CA GLU A 369 25.71 3.43 -4.49
C GLU A 369 24.31 3.89 -4.88
N ASP A 370 23.50 4.15 -3.86
CA ASP A 370 22.24 4.88 -3.95
C ASP A 370 22.35 6.23 -3.21
N GLU A 371 21.26 6.98 -3.11
CA GLU A 371 21.22 8.28 -2.42
C GLU A 371 21.55 8.21 -0.92
N ILE A 372 21.47 7.02 -0.31
CA ILE A 372 21.74 6.77 1.11
C ILE A 372 23.21 6.34 1.30
N GLY A 373 23.86 5.82 0.26
CA GLY A 373 25.26 5.43 0.24
C GLY A 373 25.49 4.07 -0.40
N VAL A 374 26.56 3.38 0.01
CA VAL A 374 26.92 2.07 -0.55
C VAL A 374 25.85 1.03 -0.18
N CYS A 375 25.19 0.48 -1.20
CA CYS A 375 24.06 -0.44 -1.06
C CYS A 375 24.31 -1.83 -1.68
N GLY A 376 25.43 -2.01 -2.37
CA GLY A 376 25.85 -3.31 -2.88
C GLY A 376 27.30 -3.32 -3.34
N TYR A 377 27.82 -4.51 -3.60
CA TYR A 377 29.17 -4.71 -4.12
C TYR A 377 29.24 -5.94 -5.02
N GLY A 378 30.25 -5.94 -5.89
CA GLY A 378 30.58 -7.05 -6.76
C GLY A 378 32.09 -7.24 -6.78
N LEU A 379 32.56 -8.42 -6.36
CA LEU A 379 33.97 -8.76 -6.27
C LEU A 379 34.24 -10.01 -7.09
N ALA A 380 35.39 -10.07 -7.75
CA ALA A 380 35.79 -11.23 -8.52
C ALA A 380 37.30 -11.52 -8.43
N LEU A 381 37.62 -12.78 -8.69
CA LEU A 381 38.96 -13.31 -8.80
C LEU A 381 39.14 -13.91 -10.20
N ILE A 382 40.21 -13.54 -10.89
CA ILE A 382 40.59 -14.12 -12.19
C ILE A 382 41.07 -15.57 -11.99
N ASP A 383 41.82 -15.84 -10.92
CA ASP A 383 42.24 -17.19 -10.53
C ASP A 383 41.81 -17.49 -9.09
N ALA A 384 40.88 -18.44 -8.96
CA ALA A 384 40.36 -18.89 -7.68
C ALA A 384 41.25 -19.93 -6.97
N LYS A 385 42.25 -20.53 -7.64
CA LYS A 385 43.10 -21.58 -7.05
C LYS A 385 43.88 -21.13 -5.82
N PRO A 386 44.59 -19.98 -5.84
CA PRO A 386 45.34 -19.51 -4.66
C PRO A 386 44.42 -19.22 -3.48
N ALA A 387 43.23 -18.70 -3.77
CA ALA A 387 42.21 -18.39 -2.78
C ALA A 387 41.61 -19.67 -2.15
N ALA A 388 41.36 -20.70 -2.94
CA ALA A 388 40.88 -22.00 -2.48
C ALA A 388 41.89 -22.68 -1.54
N THR A 389 43.18 -22.66 -1.90
CA THR A 389 44.26 -23.21 -1.06
C THR A 389 44.41 -22.45 0.26
N LYS A 390 44.32 -21.11 0.21
CA LYS A 390 44.43 -20.24 1.40
C LYS A 390 43.34 -20.52 2.44
N ILE A 391 42.12 -20.82 1.98
CA ILE A 391 40.96 -21.10 2.85
C ILE A 391 40.80 -22.61 3.13
N GLN A 392 41.73 -23.45 2.66
CA GLN A 392 41.68 -24.92 2.79
C GLN A 392 40.36 -25.53 2.26
N ARG A 393 39.80 -24.95 1.20
CA ARG A 393 38.54 -25.41 0.61
C ARG A 393 38.82 -26.43 -0.50
N ALA A 394 38.24 -27.62 -0.35
CA ALA A 394 38.28 -28.66 -1.37
C ALA A 394 37.30 -28.35 -2.53
N VAL A 395 37.64 -27.39 -3.39
CA VAL A 395 36.94 -27.24 -4.68
C VAL A 395 37.50 -28.27 -5.65
N SER A 396 36.64 -29.05 -6.30
CA SER A 396 37.10 -30.09 -7.23
C SER A 396 37.97 -29.49 -8.34
N GLU A 397 39.13 -30.09 -8.60
CA GLU A 397 40.07 -29.61 -9.63
C GLU A 397 39.45 -29.54 -11.03
N SER A 398 38.44 -30.39 -11.30
CA SER A 398 37.65 -30.36 -12.53
C SER A 398 36.89 -29.04 -12.70
N VAL A 399 36.31 -28.49 -11.63
CA VAL A 399 35.60 -27.20 -11.67
C VAL A 399 36.56 -26.06 -11.92
N LEU A 400 37.71 -26.04 -11.25
CA LEU A 400 38.72 -24.98 -11.42
C LEU A 400 39.41 -25.05 -12.79
N LYS A 401 39.30 -26.18 -13.51
CA LYS A 401 39.78 -26.32 -14.88
C LYS A 401 38.83 -25.69 -15.89
N ASP A 402 37.53 -25.88 -15.69
CA ASP A 402 36.47 -25.39 -16.57
C ASP A 402 36.07 -23.93 -16.23
N PHE A 403 36.08 -23.59 -14.94
CA PHE A 403 35.73 -22.28 -14.37
C PHE A 403 36.86 -21.79 -13.43
N PRO A 404 37.95 -21.23 -13.98
CA PRO A 404 39.10 -20.79 -13.17
C PRO A 404 38.80 -19.54 -12.32
N SER A 405 37.79 -18.75 -12.68
CA SER A 405 37.47 -17.47 -12.02
C SER A 405 36.27 -17.58 -11.09
N LEU A 406 36.22 -16.73 -10.06
CA LEU A 406 35.11 -16.63 -9.10
C LEU A 406 34.48 -15.24 -9.16
N VAL A 407 33.16 -15.15 -9.09
CA VAL A 407 32.42 -13.89 -8.90
C VAL A 407 31.48 -13.96 -7.71
N THR A 408 31.37 -12.86 -6.97
CA THR A 408 30.37 -12.66 -5.92
C THR A 408 29.73 -11.29 -6.08
N ILE A 409 28.41 -11.23 -5.96
CA ILE A 409 27.64 -9.99 -5.97
C ILE A 409 26.68 -10.05 -4.81
N ARG A 410 26.62 -8.98 -4.03
CA ARG A 410 25.72 -8.83 -2.89
C ARG A 410 25.13 -7.44 -2.93
N VAL A 411 23.81 -7.36 -2.79
CA VAL A 411 23.07 -6.11 -2.77
C VAL A 411 22.08 -6.14 -1.62
N LEU A 412 21.94 -5.03 -0.90
CA LEU A 412 21.03 -4.91 0.24
C LEU A 412 19.56 -5.14 -0.19
N PRO A 413 18.69 -5.65 0.71
CA PRO A 413 17.28 -5.88 0.43
C PRO A 413 16.51 -4.66 -0.05
N ARG A 414 16.96 -3.45 0.29
CA ARG A 414 16.36 -2.19 -0.14
C ARG A 414 16.45 -1.92 -1.65
N VAL A 415 17.35 -2.59 -2.37
CA VAL A 415 17.46 -2.49 -3.83
C VAL A 415 16.54 -3.53 -4.47
N THR A 416 15.44 -3.07 -5.04
CA THR A 416 14.41 -3.93 -5.67
C THR A 416 14.65 -4.14 -7.15
N ASP A 417 15.21 -3.14 -7.85
CA ASP A 417 15.53 -3.21 -9.28
C ASP A 417 16.71 -4.20 -9.51
N PRO A 418 16.54 -5.27 -10.32
CA PRO A 418 17.64 -6.15 -10.69
C PRO A 418 18.64 -5.51 -11.65
N SER A 419 18.29 -4.43 -12.35
CA SER A 419 19.08 -3.85 -13.43
C SER A 419 20.50 -3.42 -13.00
N PRO A 420 20.72 -2.77 -11.83
CA PRO A 420 22.06 -2.42 -11.39
C PRO A 420 22.92 -3.66 -11.11
N ALA A 421 22.36 -4.69 -10.46
CA ALA A 421 23.06 -5.94 -10.22
C ALA A 421 23.38 -6.69 -11.53
N LYS A 422 22.44 -6.71 -12.50
CA LYS A 422 22.64 -7.24 -13.86
C LYS A 422 23.76 -6.48 -14.60
N ARG A 423 23.87 -5.16 -14.43
CA ARG A 423 24.95 -4.35 -15.02
C ARG A 423 26.31 -4.63 -14.37
N MET A 424 26.37 -4.72 -13.03
CA MET A 424 27.60 -5.05 -12.31
C MET A 424 28.13 -6.41 -12.71
N ILE A 425 27.27 -7.44 -12.79
CA ILE A 425 27.73 -8.76 -13.22
C ILE A 425 28.22 -8.72 -14.66
N GLY A 426 27.52 -8.05 -15.56
CA GLY A 426 27.96 -7.87 -16.95
C GLY A 426 29.35 -7.23 -17.06
N GLN A 427 29.61 -6.18 -16.28
CA GLN A 427 30.91 -5.52 -16.23
C GLN A 427 32.00 -6.45 -15.68
N LEU A 428 31.75 -7.16 -14.58
CA LEU A 428 32.73 -8.10 -14.01
C LEU A 428 33.04 -9.26 -14.98
N LEU A 429 32.02 -9.85 -15.60
CA LEU A 429 32.23 -10.92 -16.59
C LEU A 429 33.02 -10.43 -17.81
N SER A 430 32.83 -9.17 -18.23
CA SER A 430 33.62 -8.55 -19.29
C SER A 430 35.09 -8.36 -18.88
N SER A 431 35.35 -7.85 -17.67
CA SER A 431 36.70 -7.69 -17.13
C SER A 431 37.43 -9.03 -17.04
N ILE A 432 36.76 -10.05 -16.50
CA ILE A 432 37.33 -11.40 -16.34
C ILE A 432 37.64 -12.03 -17.72
N ARG A 433 36.75 -11.85 -18.70
CA ARG A 433 36.97 -12.32 -20.08
C ARG A 433 38.15 -11.65 -20.75
N SER A 434 38.31 -10.33 -20.56
CA SER A 434 39.44 -9.57 -21.10
C SER A 434 40.80 -10.03 -20.54
N SER A 435 40.78 -10.63 -19.34
CA SER A 435 41.96 -11.22 -18.70
C SER A 435 42.26 -12.66 -19.15
N GLY A 436 41.48 -13.21 -20.09
CA GLY A 436 41.73 -14.52 -20.72
C GLY A 436 41.13 -15.71 -19.99
N SER A 437 40.22 -15.49 -19.03
CA SER A 437 39.52 -16.59 -18.36
C SER A 437 38.44 -17.23 -19.24
N ARG A 438 38.30 -18.55 -19.14
CA ARG A 438 37.34 -19.35 -19.94
C ARG A 438 35.99 -19.54 -19.27
N GLY A 439 35.90 -19.28 -17.97
CA GLY A 439 34.69 -19.55 -17.21
C GLY A 439 34.73 -18.98 -15.80
N VAL A 440 33.56 -18.65 -15.29
CA VAL A 440 33.35 -18.09 -13.95
C VAL A 440 32.37 -18.96 -13.18
N PHE A 441 32.64 -19.22 -11.91
CA PHE A 441 31.68 -19.80 -11.00
C PHE A 441 31.34 -18.83 -9.85
N CYS A 442 30.23 -19.08 -9.17
CA CYS A 442 29.81 -18.41 -7.95
C CYS A 442 29.28 -19.46 -6.96
N GLU A 443 29.52 -19.22 -5.68
CA GLU A 443 29.06 -20.08 -4.59
C GLU A 443 27.99 -19.36 -3.79
N LEU A 444 26.81 -19.97 -3.65
CA LEU A 444 25.69 -19.43 -2.89
C LEU A 444 25.26 -20.44 -1.83
N ARG A 445 24.78 -19.95 -0.68
CA ARG A 445 24.17 -20.80 0.34
C ARG A 445 22.71 -21.06 -0.04
N GLN A 446 22.19 -22.26 0.24
CA GLN A 446 20.82 -22.64 -0.10
C GLN A 446 19.76 -21.75 0.58
N ASN A 447 20.11 -21.17 1.72
CA ASN A 447 19.25 -20.24 2.46
C ASN A 447 19.18 -18.83 1.84
N ASP A 448 20.11 -18.47 0.96
CA ASP A 448 20.11 -17.19 0.24
C ASP A 448 19.23 -17.28 -1.01
N ARG A 449 17.92 -17.44 -0.78
CA ARG A 449 16.92 -17.60 -1.84
C ARG A 449 16.89 -16.42 -2.81
N ARG A 450 17.11 -15.20 -2.32
CA ARG A 450 17.09 -13.98 -3.13
C ARG A 450 18.19 -13.98 -4.18
N MET A 451 19.42 -14.33 -3.80
CA MET A 451 20.52 -14.40 -4.75
C MET A 451 20.43 -15.63 -5.65
N LEU A 452 19.93 -16.76 -5.14
CA LEU A 452 19.65 -17.93 -5.99
C LEU A 452 18.65 -17.61 -7.10
N ASP A 453 17.54 -16.94 -6.77
CA ASP A 453 16.55 -16.48 -7.75
C ASP A 453 17.18 -15.53 -8.77
N PHE A 454 17.94 -14.52 -8.30
CA PHE A 454 18.67 -13.59 -9.17
C PHE A 454 19.57 -14.31 -10.18
N TYR A 455 20.46 -15.20 -9.73
CA TYR A 455 21.37 -15.91 -10.62
C TYR A 455 20.65 -16.94 -11.51
N SER A 456 19.55 -17.55 -11.04
CA SER A 456 18.75 -18.48 -11.86
C SER A 456 18.03 -17.78 -13.01
N LYS A 457 17.63 -16.52 -12.82
CA LYS A 457 17.04 -15.65 -13.86
C LYS A 457 18.08 -15.13 -14.85
N LEU A 458 19.37 -15.19 -14.52
CA LEU A 458 20.44 -14.91 -15.48
C LEU A 458 20.60 -16.12 -16.42
N SER A 459 20.21 -15.96 -17.68
CA SER A 459 20.27 -17.04 -18.69
C SER A 459 21.66 -17.65 -18.91
N SER A 460 22.72 -16.98 -18.45
CA SER A 460 24.11 -17.42 -18.59
C SER A 460 24.58 -18.38 -17.49
N PHE A 461 24.03 -18.31 -16.27
CA PHE A 461 24.50 -19.13 -15.15
C PHE A 461 23.73 -20.45 -15.06
N LYS A 462 24.46 -21.56 -14.95
CA LYS A 462 23.89 -22.91 -14.80
C LYS A 462 24.41 -23.59 -13.54
N PRO A 463 23.60 -24.43 -12.86
CA PRO A 463 24.06 -25.21 -11.71
C PRO A 463 25.21 -26.15 -12.10
N ILE A 464 26.28 -26.14 -11.30
CA ILE A 464 27.43 -27.05 -11.47
C ILE A 464 27.26 -28.24 -10.52
N LYS A 465 27.18 -29.45 -11.07
CA LYS A 465 27.19 -30.68 -10.26
C LYS A 465 28.61 -30.99 -9.81
N THR A 466 28.86 -30.83 -8.51
CA THR A 466 30.17 -31.05 -7.89
C THR A 466 30.09 -32.20 -6.89
N ALA A 467 31.01 -33.15 -6.99
CA ALA A 467 31.15 -34.21 -5.99
C ALA A 467 31.87 -33.64 -4.76
N GLY A 468 31.24 -33.74 -3.58
CA GLY A 468 31.84 -33.30 -2.31
C GLY A 468 31.47 -31.90 -1.83
N LEU A 469 30.52 -31.20 -2.46
CA LEU A 469 29.95 -29.99 -1.86
C LEU A 469 29.03 -30.35 -0.68
N PRO A 470 29.13 -29.63 0.45
CA PRO A 470 28.13 -29.66 1.51
C PRO A 470 26.71 -29.41 0.98
N HIS A 471 25.71 -30.08 1.55
CA HIS A 471 24.30 -29.99 1.12
C HIS A 471 23.71 -28.57 1.18
N ASP A 472 24.32 -27.65 1.94
CA ASP A 472 23.91 -26.28 2.13
C ASP A 472 24.47 -25.29 1.08
N ILE A 473 25.30 -25.75 0.13
CA ILE A 473 25.98 -24.90 -0.87
C ILE A 473 25.55 -25.28 -2.29
N VAL A 474 25.18 -24.25 -3.07
CA VAL A 474 24.88 -24.34 -4.50
C VAL A 474 25.95 -23.59 -5.28
N ALA A 475 26.65 -24.30 -6.16
CA ALA A 475 27.57 -23.68 -7.12
C ALA A 475 26.88 -23.49 -8.47
N MET A 476 27.01 -22.30 -9.05
CA MET A 476 26.59 -22.00 -10.42
C MET A 476 27.76 -21.46 -11.22
N GLY A 477 27.76 -21.66 -12.53
CA GLY A 477 28.79 -21.07 -13.39
C GLY A 477 28.33 -20.82 -14.80
N THR A 478 29.15 -20.02 -15.49
CA THR A 478 28.98 -19.60 -16.87
C THR A 478 30.31 -19.74 -17.59
N SER A 479 30.28 -20.24 -18.81
CA SER A 479 31.40 -20.06 -19.75
C SER A 479 31.43 -18.61 -20.23
N LEU A 480 32.62 -18.07 -20.49
CA LEU A 480 32.81 -16.67 -20.92
C LEU A 480 33.08 -16.51 -22.42
#